data_AF-A0A6V7K544-F1
#
_entry.id   AF-A0A6V7K544-F1
#
_cell.length_a   1.000
_cell.length_b   1.000
_cell.length_c   1.000
_cell.angle_alpha   90.00
_cell.angle_beta   90.00
_cell.angle_gamma   90.00
#
_symmetry.space_group_name_H-M   'P 1'
#
loop_
_entity.id
_entity.type
_entity.pdbx_description
1 polymer ?
#
loop_
_entity_poly.entity_id
_entity_poly.type
_entity_poly.pdbx_seq_one_letter_code
_entity_poly.pdbx_strand_id
1 'polypeptide(L)'
;SVEVKWSSRMTSCAGTCTFRTRNGECVIALSAPLLKLRPRKDLVETLLHEMIHAYLFLTNNNRDRDGHGPEFCKHMQRINSNAGTNIT
;
A
#
# COMPACT_ATOMS: atom_id res chain seq x y z
N SER A 1 0.51 10.95 9.99
CA SER A 1 1.69 10.06 10.05
C SER A 1 1.38 8.75 9.33
N VAL A 2 2.36 7.89 9.09
CA VAL A 2 2.14 6.54 8.52
C VAL A 2 2.80 5.49 9.41
N GLU A 3 2.05 4.48 9.84
CA GLU A 3 2.54 3.29 10.54
C GLU A 3 2.58 2.12 9.55
N VAL A 4 3.65 1.31 9.58
CA VAL A 4 3.75 0.06 8.81
C VAL A 4 3.95 -1.08 9.77
N LYS A 5 3.12 -2.13 9.66
CA LYS A 5 3.18 -3.29 10.55
C LYS A 5 2.93 -4.62 9.85
N TRP A 6 3.42 -5.68 10.46
CA TRP A 6 3.05 -7.05 10.08
C TRP A 6 1.74 -7.46 10.73
N SER A 7 0.93 -8.21 10.00
CA SER A 7 -0.21 -8.96 10.52
C SER A 7 0.11 -10.45 10.46
N SER A 8 0.12 -11.10 11.64
CA SER A 8 0.32 -12.55 11.75
C SER A 8 -0.91 -13.37 11.36
N ARG A 9 -2.08 -12.73 11.20
CA ARG A 9 -3.38 -13.40 10.98
C ARG A 9 -4.08 -13.02 9.67
N MET A 10 -3.60 -12.01 8.95
CA MET A 10 -4.24 -11.56 7.71
C MET A 10 -3.95 -12.54 6.58
N THR A 11 -5.00 -13.14 6.01
CA THR A 11 -4.90 -14.13 4.92
C THR A 11 -5.78 -13.80 3.71
N SER A 12 -6.65 -12.79 3.82
CA SER A 12 -7.57 -12.37 2.74
C SER A 12 -6.90 -11.51 1.68
N CYS A 13 -5.82 -10.82 2.01
CA CYS A 13 -5.06 -9.95 1.11
C CYS A 13 -3.61 -9.83 1.60
N ALA A 14 -2.69 -9.48 0.70
CA ALA A 14 -1.27 -9.34 1.01
C ALA A 14 -0.94 -8.04 1.75
N GLY A 15 -1.69 -6.97 1.49
CA GLY A 15 -1.55 -5.65 2.09
C GLY A 15 -2.92 -4.99 2.33
N THR A 16 -2.96 -4.03 3.25
CA THR A 16 -4.08 -3.09 3.42
C THR A 16 -3.55 -1.74 3.89
N CYS A 17 -4.23 -0.67 3.50
CA CYS A 17 -4.02 0.67 4.02
C CYS A 17 -5.33 1.22 4.61
N THR A 18 -5.31 1.57 5.89
CA THR A 18 -6.47 2.16 6.58
C THR A 18 -6.16 3.58 7.03
N PHE A 19 -6.99 4.54 6.60
CA PHE A 19 -6.95 5.91 7.10
C PHE A 19 -7.79 6.07 8.38
N ARG A 20 -7.14 6.48 9.48
CA ARG A 20 -7.76 6.81 10.76
C ARG A 20 -8.09 8.31 10.80
N THR A 21 -9.33 8.65 10.48
CA THR A 21 -9.82 10.04 10.40
C THR A 21 -9.61 10.85 11.67
N ARG A 22 -9.72 10.23 12.85
CA ARG A 22 -9.61 10.90 14.16
C ARG A 22 -8.23 11.54 14.40
N ASN A 23 -7.17 10.91 13.88
CA ASN A 23 -5.78 11.34 14.12
C ASN A 23 -5.05 11.79 12.85
N GLY A 24 -5.66 11.64 11.66
CA GLY A 24 -4.99 11.93 10.39
C GLY A 24 -3.83 10.97 10.08
N GLU A 25 -3.99 9.69 10.40
CA GLU A 25 -2.92 8.69 10.31
C GLU A 25 -3.30 7.56 9.36
N CYS A 26 -2.34 7.08 8.57
CA CYS A 26 -2.50 5.84 7.80
C CYS A 26 -1.81 4.69 8.51
N VAL A 27 -2.44 3.52 8.50
CA VAL A 27 -1.83 2.27 8.95
C VAL A 27 -1.79 1.31 7.78
N ILE A 28 -0.58 0.91 7.40
CA ILE A 28 -0.33 -0.15 6.42
C ILE A 28 -0.09 -1.45 7.18
N ALA A 29 -0.89 -2.47 6.90
CA ALA A 29 -0.66 -3.82 7.41
C ALA A 29 -0.27 -4.76 6.27
N LEU A 30 0.79 -5.54 6.46
CA LEU A 30 1.28 -6.56 5.51
C LEU A 30 1.05 -7.97 6.05
N SER A 31 0.62 -8.89 5.21
CA SER A 31 0.33 -10.26 5.60
C SER A 31 1.62 -11.06 5.75
N ALA A 32 1.99 -11.40 6.99
CA ALA A 32 3.08 -12.33 7.22
C ALA A 32 2.77 -13.72 6.63
N PRO A 33 1.55 -14.29 6.77
CA PRO A 33 1.21 -15.58 6.14
C PRO A 33 1.40 -15.61 4.62
N LEU A 34 1.08 -14.52 3.91
CA LEU A 34 1.12 -14.50 2.44
C LEU A 34 2.46 -14.03 1.88
N LEU A 35 3.24 -13.21 2.60
CA LEU A 35 4.46 -12.59 2.05
C LEU A 35 5.77 -13.16 2.61
N LYS A 36 5.79 -13.77 3.79
CA LYS A 36 7.05 -14.13 4.47
C LYS A 36 7.91 -15.13 3.69
N LEU A 37 7.28 -16.03 2.95
CA LEU A 37 7.97 -17.06 2.14
C LEU A 37 7.99 -16.71 0.64
N ARG A 38 7.56 -15.51 0.27
CA ARG A 38 7.56 -15.04 -1.12
C ARG A 38 8.87 -14.36 -1.46
N PRO A 39 9.23 -14.25 -2.76
CA PRO A 39 10.36 -13.45 -3.18
C PRO A 39 10.29 -12.03 -2.63
N ARG A 40 11.45 -11.41 -2.36
CA ARG A 40 11.54 -10.04 -1.84
C ARG A 40 10.73 -9.02 -2.67
N LYS A 41 10.64 -9.22 -3.99
CA LYS A 41 9.87 -8.35 -4.88
C LYS A 41 8.40 -8.26 -4.49
N ASP A 42 7.76 -9.38 -4.14
CA ASP A 42 6.33 -9.43 -3.80
C ASP A 42 6.05 -8.58 -2.56
N LEU A 43 6.94 -8.64 -1.56
CA LEU A 43 6.87 -7.78 -0.37
C LEU A 43 7.03 -6.29 -0.71
N VAL A 44 8.05 -5.96 -1.50
CA VAL A 44 8.36 -4.57 -1.86
C VAL A 44 7.22 -3.96 -2.70
N GLU A 45 6.73 -4.68 -3.70
CA GLU A 45 5.66 -4.22 -4.58
C GLU A 45 4.33 -4.07 -3.83
N THR A 46 4.00 -5.01 -2.94
CA THR A 46 2.81 -4.89 -2.07
C THR A 46 2.92 -3.68 -1.14
N LEU A 47 4.09 -3.47 -0.51
CA LEU A 47 4.28 -2.31 0.35
C LEU A 47 4.16 -1.00 -0.43
N LEU A 48 4.76 -0.91 -1.63
CA LEU A 48 4.66 0.27 -2.46
C LEU A 48 3.23 0.56 -2.90
N HIS A 49 2.45 -0.48 -3.24
CA HIS A 49 1.02 -0.37 -3.53
C HIS A 49 0.28 0.35 -2.38
N GLU A 50 0.43 -0.17 -1.16
CA GLU A 50 -0.24 0.41 0.02
C GLU A 50 0.30 1.81 0.38
N MET A 51 1.57 2.11 0.09
CA MET A 51 2.15 3.45 0.29
C MET A 51 1.58 4.48 -0.68
N ILE A 52 1.20 4.10 -1.91
CA ILE A 52 0.51 5.00 -2.84
C ILE A 52 -0.86 5.36 -2.27
N HIS A 53 -1.63 4.38 -1.76
CA HIS A 53 -2.89 4.64 -1.06
C HIS A 53 -2.70 5.60 0.13
N ALA A 54 -1.72 5.33 0.99
CA ALA A 54 -1.41 6.18 2.14
C ALA A 54 -1.07 7.61 1.74
N TYR A 55 -0.28 7.79 0.67
CA TYR A 55 0.05 9.11 0.14
C TYR A 55 -1.21 9.86 -0.31
N LEU A 56 -2.05 9.23 -1.12
CA LEU A 56 -3.28 9.85 -1.63
C LEU A 56 -4.30 10.17 -0.54
N PHE A 57 -4.43 9.32 0.49
CA PHE A 57 -5.25 9.61 1.66
C PHE A 57 -4.79 10.88 2.38
N LEU A 58 -3.48 11.05 2.53
CA LEU A 58 -2.90 12.17 3.29
C LEU A 58 -2.85 13.48 2.49
N THR A 59 -2.58 13.45 1.19
CA THR A 59 -2.36 14.67 0.39
C THR A 59 -3.59 15.14 -0.36
N ASN A 60 -4.47 14.23 -0.79
CA ASN A 60 -5.57 14.56 -1.69
C ASN A 60 -6.95 14.37 -1.03
N ASN A 61 -7.00 13.94 0.23
CA ASN A 61 -8.24 13.50 0.91
C ASN A 61 -9.04 12.53 0.03
N ASN A 62 -8.34 11.76 -0.82
CA ASN A 62 -8.96 10.82 -1.73
C ASN A 62 -9.32 9.58 -0.92
N ARG A 63 -10.56 9.52 -0.45
CA ARG A 63 -11.08 8.43 0.40
C ARG A 63 -11.63 7.27 -0.41
N ASP A 64 -11.38 7.23 -1.72
CA ASP A 64 -11.74 6.09 -2.54
C ASP A 64 -10.89 4.90 -2.09
N ARG A 65 -11.52 3.95 -1.39
CA ARG A 65 -10.81 2.92 -0.62
C ARG A 65 -10.32 1.74 -1.48
N ASP A 66 -10.95 1.54 -2.64
CA ASP A 66 -10.71 0.37 -3.51
C ASP A 66 -10.33 0.78 -4.95
N GLY A 67 -10.22 2.08 -5.25
CA GLY A 67 -10.03 2.58 -6.60
C GLY A 67 -8.56 2.83 -6.98
N HIS A 68 -8.08 2.18 -8.04
CA HIS A 68 -6.85 2.57 -8.74
C HIS A 68 -7.13 3.67 -9.77
N GLY A 69 -7.56 4.84 -9.26
CA GLY A 69 -7.87 6.00 -10.10
C GLY A 69 -6.63 6.60 -10.80
N PRO A 70 -6.81 7.63 -11.65
CA PRO A 70 -5.72 8.22 -12.43
C PRO A 70 -4.48 8.64 -11.62
N GLU A 71 -4.68 9.21 -10.42
CA GLU A 71 -3.56 9.59 -9.55
C GLU A 71 -2.82 8.37 -8.99
N PHE A 72 -3.52 7.29 -8.63
CA PHE A 72 -2.88 6.04 -8.23
C PHE A 72 -2.02 5.49 -9.37
N CYS A 73 -2.61 5.36 -10.57
CA CYS A 73 -1.94 4.87 -11.76
C CYS A 73 -0.71 5.71 -12.13
N LYS A 74 -0.80 7.04 -12.00
CA LYS A 74 0.33 7.96 -12.23
C LYS A 74 1.49 7.69 -11.27
N HIS A 75 1.23 7.49 -9.98
CA HIS A 75 2.26 7.17 -9.00
C HIS A 75 2.84 5.77 -9.22
N MET A 76 1.99 4.79 -9.49
CA MET A 76 2.35 3.41 -9.82
C MET A 76 3.30 3.37 -11.02
N GLN A 77 2.92 3.98 -12.15
CA GLN A 77 3.74 4.05 -13.37
C GLN A 77 5.07 4.77 -13.14
N ARG A 78 5.06 5.90 -12.41
CA ARG A 78 6.27 6.65 -12.07
C ARG A 78 7.24 5.81 -11.24
N ILE A 79 6.75 5.08 -10.23
CA ILE A 79 7.60 4.24 -9.38
C ILE A 79 8.11 3.03 -10.16
N ASN A 80 7.26 2.35 -10.93
CA ASN A 80 7.67 1.23 -11.78
C ASN A 80 8.79 1.62 -12.75
N SER A 81 8.66 2.78 -13.40
CA SER A 81 9.67 3.29 -14.34
C SER A 81 11.00 3.62 -13.64
N ASN A 82 10.96 4.21 -12.45
CA ASN A 82 12.16 4.68 -11.76
C ASN A 82 12.88 3.59 -10.96
N ALA A 83 12.15 2.60 -10.44
CA ALA A 83 12.67 1.59 -9.52
C ALA A 83 12.73 0.18 -10.12
N GLY A 84 12.25 -0.01 -11.36
CA GLY A 84 12.20 -1.32 -12.01
C GLY A 84 11.24 -2.29 -11.30
N THR A 85 10.22 -1.77 -10.63
CA THR A 85 9.15 -2.56 -9.99
C THR A 85 8.01 -2.81 -10.96
N ASN A 86 7.13 -3.75 -10.61
CA ASN A 86 5.90 -4.01 -11.35
C ASN A 86 4.68 -3.98 -10.40
N ILE A 87 4.47 -2.84 -9.75
CA ILE A 87 3.28 -2.56 -8.94
C ILE A 87 2.06 -2.62 -9.88
N THR A 88 1.01 -3.30 -9.43
CA THR A 88 -0.29 -3.45 -10.12
C THR A 88 -1.43 -2.96 -9.25
#